data_AF-E6UFZ0-F1
#
_entry.id   AF-E6UFZ0-F1
#
_cell.length_a   1.000
_cell.length_b   1.000
_cell.length_c   1.000
_cell.angle_alpha   90.00
_cell.angle_beta   90.00
_cell.angle_gamma   90.00
#
_symmetry.space_group_name_H-M   'P 1'
#
loop_
_entity.id
_entity.type
_entity.pdbx_description
1 polymer ?
#
loop_
_entity_poly.entity_id
_entity_poly.type
_entity_poly.pdbx_seq_one_letter_code
_entity_poly.pdbx_strand_id
1 'polypeptide(L)'
;MLPFIQTAYLFALGSMIGWVLEFFYRKFFDPVNVERKWLNPGFLTGPYLPLYGFALLLLFWLRQIERFIPIDDNYTRKAVLFVIMAACITVLEYFTGLIFIVKLKIMLWDYTQFWGNIKGIICPMYSFFWLLLSFGYCFFLDPPITHTVELLIKNLQFTFFVGLYYGVFFIDLAISINNIVNIAEFAREHNIIVKIDELRAQIESFREKTRGGVAHFFIPLRFSDTLHNSLERYREFREKLSVGNIRENIKGNIDKIKRK
;
A
#
# COMPACT_ATOMS: atom_id res chain seq x y z
N MET A 1 17.69 25.19 1.05
CA MET A 1 17.68 24.30 2.22
C MET A 1 16.27 24.13 2.81
N LEU A 2 15.54 25.20 3.13
CA LEU A 2 14.13 25.15 3.59
C LEU A 2 13.17 24.29 2.74
N PRO A 3 13.09 24.45 1.40
CA PRO A 3 12.11 23.69 0.60
C PRO A 3 12.37 22.18 0.59
N PHE A 4 13.64 21.78 0.75
CA PHE A 4 14.01 20.37 0.88
C PHE A 4 13.50 19.79 2.21
N ILE A 5 13.75 20.48 3.33
CA ILE A 5 13.31 20.03 4.66
C ILE A 5 11.79 19.97 4.74
N GLN A 6 11.07 20.94 4.17
CA GLN A 6 9.61 20.93 4.08
C GLN A 6 9.10 19.71 3.30
N THR A 7 9.68 19.45 2.13
CA THR A 7 9.32 18.29 1.30
C THR A 7 9.61 16.99 2.05
N ALA A 8 10.76 16.89 2.70
CA ALA A 8 11.15 15.72 3.47
C ALA A 8 10.19 15.49 4.66
N TYR A 9 9.78 16.54 5.35
CA TYR A 9 8.80 16.46 6.44
C TYR A 9 7.41 16.05 5.94
N LEU A 10 6.92 16.65 4.86
CA LEU A 10 5.63 16.30 4.26
C LEU A 10 5.60 14.83 3.81
N PHE A 11 6.68 14.35 3.18
CA PHE A 11 6.80 12.94 2.84
C PHE A 11 6.73 12.04 4.08
N ALA A 12 7.48 12.38 5.14
CA ALA A 12 7.49 11.62 6.38
C ALA A 12 6.10 11.56 7.03
N LEU A 13 5.45 12.72 7.13
CA LEU A 13 4.11 12.86 7.68
C LEU A 13 3.09 12.05 6.87
N GLY A 14 3.12 12.16 5.54
CA GLY A 14 2.22 11.44 4.65
C GLY A 14 2.44 9.93 4.70
N SER A 15 3.70 9.49 4.78
CA SER A 15 4.07 8.09 4.89
C SER A 15 3.54 7.46 6.19
N MET A 16 3.66 8.16 7.32
CA MET A 16 3.17 7.67 8.61
C MET A 16 1.64 7.73 8.73
N ILE A 17 1.02 8.87 8.40
CA ILE A 17 -0.44 9.02 8.45
C ILE A 17 -1.09 8.04 7.48
N GLY A 18 -0.55 7.93 6.26
CA GLY A 18 -1.02 6.98 5.27
C GLY A 18 -0.92 5.53 5.73
N TRP A 19 0.20 5.16 6.37
CA TRP A 19 0.34 3.85 6.97
C TRP A 19 -0.74 3.58 8.03
N VAL A 20 -0.99 4.53 8.95
CA VAL A 20 -2.03 4.41 9.98
C VAL A 20 -3.41 4.26 9.34
N LEU A 21 -3.74 5.11 8.37
CA LEU A 21 -5.01 5.08 7.65
C LEU A 21 -5.22 3.73 6.95
N GLU A 22 -4.23 3.27 6.18
CA GLU A 22 -4.36 2.01 5.44
C GLU A 22 -4.37 0.79 6.38
N PHE A 23 -3.59 0.83 7.46
CA PHE A 23 -3.56 -0.22 8.47
C PHE A 23 -4.95 -0.44 9.10
N PHE A 24 -5.62 0.64 9.50
CA PHE A 24 -6.98 0.56 10.04
C PHE A 24 -8.03 0.25 8.96
N TYR A 25 -7.87 0.81 7.76
CA TYR A 25 -8.74 0.50 6.63
C TYR A 25 -8.74 -1.00 6.31
N ARG A 26 -7.55 -1.61 6.20
CA ARG A 26 -7.37 -3.05 5.95
C ARG A 26 -7.97 -3.93 7.04
N LYS A 27 -7.92 -3.47 8.29
CA LYS A 27 -8.51 -4.20 9.41
C LYS A 27 -10.04 -4.15 9.36
N PHE A 28 -10.65 -2.97 9.16
CA PHE A 28 -12.07 -2.78 9.44
C PHE A 28 -12.97 -2.66 8.20
N PHE A 29 -12.44 -2.15 7.09
CA PHE A 29 -13.24 -1.75 5.94
C PHE A 29 -12.90 -2.53 4.66
N ASP A 30 -11.68 -3.02 4.53
CA ASP A 30 -11.23 -3.73 3.34
C ASP A 30 -12.06 -5.01 3.12
N PRO A 31 -12.76 -5.12 1.98
CA PRO A 31 -13.59 -6.28 1.68
C PRO A 31 -12.76 -7.49 1.21
N VAL A 32 -11.49 -7.31 0.84
CA VAL A 32 -10.59 -8.42 0.49
C VAL A 32 -10.15 -9.17 1.75
N ASN A 33 -9.99 -8.48 2.87
CA ASN A 33 -9.60 -9.05 4.16
C ASN A 33 -10.81 -9.53 4.99
N VAL A 34 -11.45 -10.61 4.53
CA VAL A 34 -12.64 -11.19 5.19
C VAL A 34 -12.35 -11.64 6.62
N GLU A 35 -11.15 -12.18 6.88
CA GLU A 35 -10.73 -12.65 8.21
C GLU A 35 -10.36 -11.51 9.16
N ARG A 36 -10.37 -10.25 8.68
CA ARG A 36 -10.05 -9.06 9.47
C ARG A 36 -8.70 -9.21 10.17
N LYS A 37 -7.70 -9.81 9.52
CA LYS A 37 -6.37 -9.97 10.12
C LYS A 37 -5.61 -8.66 10.16
N TRP A 38 -4.71 -8.51 11.12
CA TRP A 38 -3.80 -7.38 11.19
C TRP A 38 -2.70 -7.56 10.15
N LEU A 39 -2.79 -6.78 9.06
CA LEU A 39 -1.85 -6.86 7.94
C LEU A 39 -1.09 -5.53 7.86
N ASN A 40 0.24 -5.62 7.86
CA ASN A 40 1.08 -4.46 7.61
C ASN A 40 0.90 -4.04 6.13
N PRO A 41 0.52 -2.79 5.81
CA PRO A 41 0.43 -2.32 4.43
C PRO A 41 1.81 -2.10 3.78
N GLY A 42 1.86 -2.22 2.46
CA GLY A 42 3.07 -1.97 1.68
C GLY A 42 4.18 -3.00 1.85
N PHE A 43 5.37 -2.72 1.30
CA PHE A 43 6.50 -3.66 1.33
C PHE A 43 7.48 -3.43 2.50
N LEU A 44 7.41 -2.27 3.14
CA LEU A 44 8.26 -1.93 4.29
C LEU A 44 7.86 -2.73 5.52
N THR A 45 8.81 -2.95 6.43
CA THR A 45 8.55 -3.67 7.68
C THR A 45 8.08 -2.72 8.77
N GLY A 46 8.58 -1.48 8.78
CA GLY A 46 8.16 -0.42 9.69
C GLY A 46 6.83 0.23 9.32
N PRO A 47 6.35 1.17 10.18
CA PRO A 47 5.08 1.87 10.00
C PRO A 47 5.19 3.01 8.97
N TYR A 48 5.56 2.64 7.76
CA TYR A 48 5.87 3.57 6.68
C TYR A 48 5.20 3.13 5.39
N LEU A 49 4.53 4.07 4.73
CA LEU A 49 3.91 3.82 3.45
C LEU A 49 4.30 4.90 2.42
N PRO A 50 5.44 4.71 1.72
CA PRO A 50 6.01 5.70 0.81
C PRO A 50 5.03 6.22 -0.24
N LEU A 51 4.12 5.36 -0.73
CA LEU A 51 3.08 5.74 -1.70
C LEU A 51 2.24 6.91 -1.19
N TYR A 52 1.85 6.88 0.08
CA TYR A 52 1.06 7.96 0.71
C TYR A 52 1.92 9.19 1.02
N GLY A 53 3.22 9.00 1.31
CA GLY A 53 4.17 10.12 1.40
C GLY A 53 4.24 10.90 0.08
N PHE A 54 4.35 10.21 -1.05
CA PHE A 54 4.31 10.83 -2.38
C PHE A 54 2.93 11.40 -2.71
N ALA A 55 1.84 10.73 -2.33
CA ALA A 55 0.49 11.24 -2.53
C ALA A 55 0.27 12.55 -1.76
N LEU A 56 0.72 12.65 -0.50
CA LEU A 56 0.58 13.88 0.27
C LEU A 56 1.41 15.03 -0.34
N LEU A 57 2.64 14.74 -0.79
CA LEU A 57 3.42 15.72 -1.54
C LEU A 57 2.66 16.21 -2.76
N LEU A 58 2.13 15.29 -3.57
CA LEU A 58 1.38 15.60 -4.77
C LEU A 58 0.16 16.48 -4.48
N LEU A 59 -0.62 16.13 -3.44
CA LEU A 59 -1.76 16.94 -2.98
C LEU A 59 -1.32 18.35 -2.55
N PHE A 60 -0.25 18.45 -1.77
CA PHE A 60 0.29 19.74 -1.33
C PHE A 60 0.72 20.61 -2.51
N TRP A 61 1.43 20.06 -3.51
CA TRP A 61 1.81 20.82 -4.70
C TRP A 61 0.62 21.20 -5.57
N LEU A 62 -0.33 20.28 -5.79
CA LEU A 62 -1.55 20.53 -6.56
C LEU A 62 -2.40 21.63 -5.93
N ARG A 63 -2.45 21.68 -4.59
CA ARG A 63 -3.15 22.73 -3.85
C ARG A 63 -2.60 24.13 -4.15
N GLN A 64 -1.28 24.27 -4.31
CA GLN A 64 -0.62 25.54 -4.59
C GLN A 64 -0.87 26.06 -6.00
N ILE A 65 -1.20 25.16 -6.94
CA ILE A 65 -1.51 25.54 -8.32
C ILE A 65 -3.01 25.80 -8.55
N GLU A 66 -3.88 25.68 -7.53
CA GLU A 66 -5.32 25.97 -7.65
C GLU A 66 -5.57 27.33 -8.30
N ARG A 67 -4.78 28.35 -7.92
CA ARG A 67 -4.87 29.72 -8.45
C ARG A 67 -4.63 29.85 -9.96
N PHE A 68 -4.01 28.86 -10.59
CA PHE A 68 -3.73 28.85 -12.03
C PHE A 68 -4.83 28.14 -12.83
N ILE A 69 -5.83 27.55 -12.16
CA ILE A 69 -6.98 26.96 -12.84
C ILE A 69 -7.87 28.11 -13.35
N PRO A 70 -8.09 28.25 -14.66
CA PRO A 70 -8.81 29.38 -15.26
C PRO A 70 -10.33 29.19 -15.12
N ILE A 71 -10.81 29.20 -13.87
CA ILE A 71 -12.23 29.06 -13.52
C ILE A 71 -12.56 30.11 -12.46
N ASP A 72 -13.49 30.99 -12.80
CA ASP A 72 -13.91 32.10 -11.94
C ASP A 72 -14.75 31.64 -10.75
N ASP A 73 -15.60 30.62 -10.95
CA ASP A 73 -16.41 30.05 -9.88
C ASP A 73 -15.56 29.23 -8.89
N ASN A 74 -15.56 29.66 -7.63
CA ASN A 74 -14.76 29.04 -6.56
C ASN A 74 -15.16 27.59 -6.28
N TYR A 75 -16.44 27.24 -6.40
CA TYR A 75 -16.91 25.87 -6.13
C TYR A 75 -16.48 24.92 -7.24
N THR A 76 -16.69 25.32 -8.49
CA THR A 76 -16.28 24.57 -9.67
C THR A 76 -14.77 24.40 -9.73
N ARG A 77 -13.99 25.46 -9.42
CA ARG A 77 -12.53 25.38 -9.39
C ARG A 77 -12.03 24.34 -8.39
N LYS A 78 -12.60 24.30 -7.18
CA LYS A 78 -12.27 23.28 -6.17
C LYS A 78 -12.69 21.88 -6.58
N ALA A 79 -13.88 21.73 -7.16
CA ALA A 79 -14.35 20.44 -7.65
C ALA A 79 -13.40 19.87 -8.72
N VAL A 80 -12.96 20.71 -9.68
CA VAL A 80 -11.97 20.35 -10.70
C VAL A 80 -10.64 19.97 -10.05
N LEU A 81 -10.19 20.72 -9.05
CA LEU A 81 -8.96 20.40 -8.31
C LEU A 81 -9.03 19.00 -7.68
N PHE A 82 -10.14 18.63 -7.03
CA PHE A 82 -10.28 17.32 -6.39
C PHE A 82 -10.23 16.18 -7.41
N VAL A 83 -10.84 16.38 -8.58
CA VAL A 83 -10.78 15.40 -9.68
C VAL A 83 -9.35 15.26 -10.20
N ILE A 84 -8.63 16.37 -10.40
CA ILE A 84 -7.22 16.35 -10.82
C ILE A 84 -6.37 15.62 -9.77
N MET A 85 -6.55 15.94 -8.49
CA MET A 85 -5.86 15.27 -7.38
C MET A 85 -6.09 13.77 -7.35
N ALA A 86 -7.36 13.33 -7.42
CA ALA A 86 -7.73 11.92 -7.44
C ALA A 86 -7.15 11.20 -8.65
N ALA A 87 -7.17 11.83 -9.83
CA ALA A 87 -6.57 11.29 -11.04
C ALA A 87 -5.05 11.14 -10.90
N CYS A 88 -4.35 12.16 -10.39
CA CYS A 88 -2.91 12.11 -10.16
C CYS A 88 -2.51 11.02 -9.16
N ILE A 89 -3.27 10.83 -8.07
CA ILE A 89 -3.03 9.73 -7.11
C ILE A 89 -3.31 8.37 -7.77
N THR A 90 -4.39 8.22 -8.52
CA THR A 90 -4.70 6.98 -9.25
C THR A 90 -3.59 6.63 -10.25
N VAL A 91 -3.03 7.63 -10.93
CA VAL A 91 -1.89 7.46 -11.84
C VAL A 91 -0.64 7.02 -11.07
N LEU A 92 -0.34 7.63 -9.92
CA LEU A 92 0.76 7.23 -9.04
C LEU A 92 0.61 5.78 -8.58
N GLU A 93 -0.60 5.37 -8.18
CA GLU A 93 -0.95 4.01 -7.78
C GLU A 93 -0.74 3.04 -8.94
N TYR A 94 -1.24 3.37 -10.13
CA TYR A 94 -1.08 2.55 -11.33
C TYR A 94 0.39 2.33 -11.68
N PHE A 95 1.21 3.39 -11.71
CA PHE A 95 2.63 3.27 -12.03
C PHE A 95 3.38 2.47 -10.95
N THR A 96 3.07 2.69 -9.68
CA THR A 96 3.69 1.96 -8.57
C THR A 96 3.38 0.48 -8.68
N GLY A 97 2.10 0.11 -8.79
CA GLY A 97 1.71 -1.29 -8.93
C GLY A 97 2.26 -1.94 -10.19
N LEU A 98 2.32 -1.21 -11.31
CA LEU A 98 2.86 -1.71 -12.57
C LEU A 98 4.36 -2.03 -12.45
N ILE A 99 5.13 -1.17 -11.78
CA ILE A 99 6.56 -1.41 -11.54
C ILE A 99 6.74 -2.69 -10.71
N PHE A 100 5.99 -2.87 -9.62
CA PHE A 100 6.10 -4.04 -8.77
C PHE A 100 5.69 -5.34 -9.48
N ILE A 101 4.60 -5.31 -10.26
CA ILE A 101 4.14 -6.50 -10.97
C ILE A 101 5.08 -6.86 -12.13
N VAL A 102 5.45 -5.88 -12.97
CA VAL A 102 6.24 -6.15 -14.18
C VAL A 102 7.70 -6.44 -13.85
N LYS A 103 8.33 -5.63 -12.97
CA LYS A 103 9.76 -5.81 -12.67
C LYS A 103 10.01 -6.85 -11.60
N LEU A 104 9.13 -6.96 -10.61
CA LEU A 104 9.35 -7.80 -9.44
C LEU A 104 8.46 -9.04 -9.37
N LYS A 105 7.44 -9.17 -10.24
CA LYS A 105 6.39 -10.22 -10.16
C LYS A 105 5.71 -10.26 -8.78
N ILE A 106 5.61 -9.11 -8.14
CA ILE A 106 5.04 -8.95 -6.81
C ILE A 106 3.80 -8.06 -6.89
N MET A 107 2.74 -8.49 -6.23
CA MET A 107 1.50 -7.74 -6.09
C MET A 107 1.38 -7.29 -4.62
N LEU A 108 1.51 -5.97 -4.39
CA LEU A 108 1.44 -5.36 -3.07
C LEU A 108 0.00 -5.21 -2.55
N TRP A 109 -0.94 -5.02 -3.47
CA TRP A 109 -2.39 -5.00 -3.24
C TRP A 109 -3.06 -5.63 -4.45
N ASP A 110 -4.23 -6.22 -4.25
CA ASP A 110 -4.94 -6.97 -5.29
C ASP A 110 -6.40 -6.50 -5.42
N TYR A 111 -6.68 -5.82 -6.52
CA TYR A 111 -8.03 -5.35 -6.86
C TYR A 111 -8.70 -6.17 -7.97
N THR A 112 -8.22 -7.39 -8.27
CA THR A 112 -8.76 -8.23 -9.35
C THR A 112 -10.24 -8.57 -9.20
N GLN A 113 -10.77 -8.56 -7.99
CA GLN A 113 -12.18 -8.91 -7.72
C GLN A 113 -13.15 -7.75 -7.91
N PHE A 114 -12.66 -6.51 -8.06
CA PHE A 114 -13.52 -5.34 -8.19
C PHE A 114 -13.88 -5.05 -9.65
N TRP A 115 -15.09 -4.56 -9.86
CA TRP A 115 -15.55 -4.15 -11.19
C TRP A 115 -14.70 -3.02 -11.76
N GLY A 116 -14.41 -3.07 -13.06
CA GLY A 116 -13.62 -2.04 -13.76
C GLY A 116 -12.14 -2.02 -13.38
N ASN A 117 -11.62 -3.06 -12.72
CA ASN A 117 -10.20 -3.11 -12.37
C ASN A 117 -9.30 -3.18 -13.62
N ILE A 118 -8.13 -2.55 -13.52
CA ILE A 118 -7.10 -2.58 -14.57
C ILE A 118 -5.88 -3.30 -14.00
N LYS A 119 -5.60 -4.51 -14.55
CA LYS A 119 -4.50 -5.40 -14.12
C LYS A 119 -4.52 -5.77 -12.63
N GLY A 120 -5.67 -5.60 -11.95
CA GLY A 120 -5.76 -5.71 -10.50
C GLY A 120 -5.02 -4.62 -9.71
N ILE A 121 -4.56 -3.53 -10.35
CA ILE A 121 -3.77 -2.46 -9.71
C ILE A 121 -4.64 -1.29 -9.28
N ILE A 122 -5.55 -0.84 -10.14
CA ILE A 122 -6.48 0.26 -9.87
C ILE A 122 -7.90 -0.20 -10.18
N CYS A 123 -8.89 0.40 -9.53
CA CYS A 123 -10.29 0.27 -9.93
C CYS A 123 -11.10 1.53 -9.57
N PRO A 124 -12.27 1.75 -10.20
CA PRO A 124 -13.09 2.93 -9.98
C PRO A 124 -13.49 3.16 -8.52
N MET A 125 -13.69 2.09 -7.75
CA MET A 125 -14.05 2.19 -6.33
C MET A 125 -12.95 2.85 -5.49
N TYR A 126 -11.68 2.46 -5.68
CA TYR A 126 -10.56 3.09 -4.97
C TYR A 126 -10.23 4.48 -5.52
N SER A 127 -10.38 4.71 -6.83
CA SER A 127 -10.31 6.07 -7.40
C SER A 127 -11.34 7.03 -6.80
N PHE A 128 -12.53 6.54 -6.45
CA PHE A 128 -13.52 7.32 -5.72
C PHE A 128 -13.08 7.61 -4.28
N PHE A 129 -12.47 6.66 -3.57
CA PHE A 129 -11.89 6.95 -2.26
C PHE A 129 -10.75 7.97 -2.34
N TRP A 130 -9.93 7.97 -3.41
CA TRP A 130 -8.93 9.01 -3.64
C TRP A 130 -9.57 10.40 -3.84
N LEU A 131 -10.73 10.48 -4.49
CA LEU A 131 -11.51 11.71 -4.59
C LEU A 131 -11.99 12.20 -3.21
N LEU A 132 -12.54 11.32 -2.39
CA LEU A 132 -12.96 11.66 -1.02
C LEU A 132 -11.78 12.09 -0.14
N LEU A 133 -10.62 11.43 -0.27
CA LEU A 133 -9.40 11.81 0.43
C LEU A 133 -8.85 13.15 -0.05
N SER A 134 -8.95 13.46 -1.35
CA SER A 134 -8.55 14.76 -1.91
C SER A 134 -9.43 15.90 -1.40
N PHE A 135 -10.74 15.65 -1.31
CA PHE A 135 -11.68 16.55 -0.66
C PHE A 135 -11.31 16.73 0.83
N GLY A 136 -11.13 15.63 1.56
CA GLY A 136 -10.79 15.65 2.98
C GLY A 136 -9.47 16.36 3.25
N TYR A 137 -8.49 16.19 2.36
CA TYR A 137 -7.23 16.91 2.40
C TYR A 137 -7.46 18.42 2.34
N CYS A 138 -8.17 18.91 1.32
CA CYS A 138 -8.31 20.35 1.10
C CYS A 138 -9.08 21.09 2.20
N PHE A 139 -10.06 20.43 2.84
CA PHE A 139 -10.88 21.07 3.88
C PHE A 139 -10.37 20.83 5.30
N PHE A 140 -9.79 19.66 5.59
CA PHE A 140 -9.44 19.28 6.96
C PHE A 140 -7.94 19.16 7.19
N LEU A 141 -7.17 18.67 6.22
CA LEU A 141 -5.73 18.41 6.41
C LEU A 141 -4.84 19.57 5.97
N ASP A 142 -5.25 20.34 4.96
CA ASP A 142 -4.44 21.43 4.40
C ASP A 142 -4.11 22.52 5.44
N PRO A 143 -5.07 23.03 6.26
CA PRO A 143 -4.74 23.99 7.31
C PRO A 143 -3.76 23.46 8.39
N PRO A 144 -3.98 22.29 9.04
CA PRO A 144 -3.05 21.80 10.05
C PRO A 144 -1.71 21.40 9.46
N ILE A 145 -1.65 20.84 8.25
CA ILE A 145 -0.38 20.47 7.59
C ILE A 145 0.43 21.73 7.28
N THR A 146 -0.19 22.78 6.76
CA THR A 146 0.51 24.04 6.50
C THR A 146 1.02 24.65 7.79
N HIS A 147 0.23 24.60 8.86
CA HIS A 147 0.64 25.08 10.18
C HIS A 147 1.84 24.28 10.76
N THR A 148 1.84 22.95 10.66
CA THR A 148 2.98 22.15 11.15
C THR A 148 4.25 22.39 10.34
N VAL A 149 4.12 22.61 9.02
CA VAL A 149 5.24 23.02 8.16
C VAL A 149 5.79 24.38 8.59
N GLU A 150 4.95 25.36 8.92
CA GLU A 150 5.42 26.65 9.45
C GLU A 150 6.13 26.51 10.79
N LEU A 151 5.62 25.67 11.70
CA LEU A 151 6.26 25.38 12.99
C LEU A 151 7.63 24.74 12.80
N LEU A 152 7.77 23.82 11.84
CA LEU A 152 9.04 23.21 11.46
C LEU A 152 10.05 24.25 10.99
N ILE A 153 9.63 25.20 10.15
CA ILE A 153 10.51 26.27 9.65
C ILE A 153 10.99 27.17 10.79
N LYS A 154 10.07 27.53 11.69
CA LYS A 154 10.37 28.45 12.80
C LYS A 154 11.25 27.81 13.89
N ASN A 155 11.22 26.49 14.04
CA ASN A 155 11.93 25.77 15.10
C ASN A 155 12.91 24.74 14.53
N LEU A 156 14.20 25.08 14.53
CA LEU A 156 15.27 24.23 14.01
C LEU A 156 15.32 22.84 14.67
N GLN A 157 14.91 22.74 15.94
CA GLN A 157 14.87 21.49 16.70
C GLN A 157 14.01 20.40 16.03
N PHE A 158 12.94 20.78 15.32
CA PHE A 158 12.12 19.80 14.60
C PHE A 158 12.87 19.13 13.44
N THR A 159 13.88 19.80 12.88
CA THR A 159 14.72 19.22 11.81
C THR A 159 15.51 18.00 12.32
N PHE A 160 15.90 17.97 13.60
CA PHE A 160 16.55 16.81 14.20
C PHE A 160 15.64 15.57 14.16
N PHE A 161 14.36 15.74 14.53
CA PHE A 161 13.38 14.65 14.48
C PHE A 161 13.08 14.16 13.06
N VAL A 162 13.06 15.08 12.08
CA VAL A 162 12.98 14.70 10.67
C VAL A 162 14.19 13.86 10.27
N GLY A 163 15.40 14.26 10.66
CA GLY A 163 16.62 13.48 10.43
C GLY A 163 16.58 12.10 11.08
N LEU A 164 16.13 12.00 12.33
CA LEU A 164 15.97 10.74 13.05
C LEU A 164 14.97 9.81 12.35
N TYR A 165 13.82 10.35 11.91
CA TYR A 165 12.85 9.60 11.11
C TYR A 165 13.51 8.99 9.87
N TYR A 166 14.25 9.79 9.09
CA TYR A 166 14.91 9.30 7.89
C TYR A 166 16.01 8.26 8.19
N GLY A 167 16.74 8.42 9.29
CA GLY A 167 17.73 7.44 9.75
C GLY A 167 17.11 6.05 9.94
N VAL A 168 16.00 5.96 10.69
CA VAL A 168 15.28 4.69 10.91
C VAL A 168 14.61 4.20 9.62
N PHE A 169 13.98 5.10 8.88
CA PHE A 169 13.32 4.80 7.61
C PHE A 169 14.28 4.19 6.58
N PHE A 170 15.50 4.72 6.42
CA PHE A 170 16.47 4.18 5.46
C PHE A 170 17.02 2.82 5.86
N ILE A 171 17.19 2.56 7.17
CA ILE A 171 17.55 1.23 7.67
C ILE A 171 16.45 0.22 7.32
N ASP A 172 15.18 0.56 7.61
CA ASP A 172 14.05 -0.30 7.29
C ASP A 172 13.87 -0.50 5.78
N LEU A 173 14.07 0.57 4.99
CA LEU A 173 14.03 0.54 3.54
C LEU A 173 15.09 -0.42 2.98
N ALA A 174 16.34 -0.35 3.46
CA ALA A 174 17.41 -1.23 3.01
C ALA A 174 17.09 -2.70 3.29
N ILE A 175 16.63 -3.02 4.51
CA ILE A 175 16.23 -4.38 4.90
C ILE A 175 15.05 -4.86 4.03
N SER A 176 14.05 -4.01 3.85
CA SER A 176 12.83 -4.35 3.12
C SER A 176 13.08 -4.51 1.62
N ILE A 177 13.99 -3.72 1.03
CA ILE A 177 14.44 -3.91 -0.36
C ILE A 177 15.15 -5.26 -0.51
N ASN A 178 16.05 -5.62 0.40
CA ASN A 178 16.72 -6.93 0.34
C ASN A 178 15.71 -8.08 0.37
N ASN A 179 14.71 -8.00 1.25
CA ASN A 179 13.63 -8.98 1.32
C ASN A 179 12.80 -9.02 0.04
N ILE A 180 12.43 -7.87 -0.53
CA ILE A 180 11.60 -7.81 -1.73
C ILE A 180 12.35 -8.32 -2.97
N VAL A 181 13.66 -8.10 -3.06
CA VAL A 181 14.51 -8.62 -4.13
C VAL A 181 14.58 -10.15 -4.05
N ASN A 182 14.79 -10.72 -2.86
CA ASN A 182 14.78 -12.18 -2.68
C ASN A 182 13.42 -12.80 -3.06
N ILE A 183 12.32 -12.15 -2.68
CA ILE A 183 10.97 -12.59 -3.08
C ILE A 183 10.80 -12.50 -4.61
N ALA A 184 11.33 -11.43 -5.23
CA ALA A 184 11.25 -11.22 -6.67
C ALA A 184 12.10 -12.21 -7.47
N GLU A 185 13.25 -12.63 -6.95
CA GLU A 185 14.07 -13.70 -7.50
C GLU A 185 13.31 -15.02 -7.49
N PHE A 186 12.78 -15.41 -6.33
CA PHE A 186 11.94 -16.61 -6.21
C PHE A 186 10.72 -16.57 -7.13
N ALA A 187 10.02 -15.44 -7.21
CA ALA A 187 8.87 -15.26 -8.08
C ALA A 187 9.24 -15.41 -9.57
N ARG A 188 10.44 -14.97 -9.97
CA ARG A 188 10.96 -15.13 -11.33
C ARG A 188 11.35 -16.57 -11.63
N GLU A 189 12.04 -17.24 -10.72
CA GLU A 189 12.47 -18.64 -10.84
C GLU A 189 11.28 -19.59 -11.02
N HIS A 190 10.24 -19.43 -10.21
CA HIS A 190 9.04 -20.28 -10.26
C HIS A 190 7.95 -19.76 -11.20
N ASN A 191 8.20 -18.64 -11.89
CA ASN A 191 7.26 -17.97 -12.79
C ASN A 191 5.86 -17.73 -12.18
N ILE A 192 5.81 -17.35 -10.91
CA ILE A 192 4.57 -17.03 -10.18
C ILE A 192 4.49 -15.53 -9.89
N ILE A 193 3.26 -15.01 -9.77
CA ILE A 193 3.03 -13.69 -9.18
C ILE A 193 2.77 -13.90 -7.69
N VAL A 194 3.62 -13.32 -6.84
CA VAL A 194 3.52 -13.42 -5.39
C VAL A 194 2.64 -12.28 -4.88
N LYS A 195 1.55 -12.63 -4.18
CA LYS A 195 0.74 -11.63 -3.48
C LYS A 195 1.24 -11.49 -2.05
N ILE A 196 1.71 -10.29 -1.68
CA ILE A 196 2.36 -10.06 -0.38
C ILE A 196 1.39 -10.28 0.78
N ASP A 197 0.13 -9.86 0.62
CA ASP A 197 -0.89 -10.04 1.67
C ASP A 197 -1.15 -11.54 1.94
N GLU A 198 -1.27 -12.36 0.89
CA GLU A 198 -1.43 -13.81 1.02
C GLU A 198 -0.19 -14.45 1.67
N LEU A 199 1.03 -14.07 1.23
CA LEU A 199 2.28 -14.58 1.79
C LEU A 199 2.40 -14.27 3.28
N ARG A 200 2.11 -13.02 3.69
CA ARG A 200 2.15 -12.59 5.09
C ARG A 200 1.11 -13.32 5.93
N ALA A 201 -0.11 -13.49 5.42
CA ALA A 201 -1.16 -14.24 6.11
C ALA A 201 -0.77 -15.72 6.32
N GLN A 202 -0.11 -16.35 5.34
CA GLN A 202 0.42 -17.71 5.48
C GLN A 202 1.52 -17.80 6.55
N ILE A 203 2.48 -16.87 6.53
CA ILE A 203 3.56 -16.80 7.53
C ILE A 203 2.97 -16.66 8.93
N GLU A 204 2.00 -15.77 9.13
CA GLU A 204 1.39 -15.56 10.44
C GLU A 204 0.59 -16.79 10.90
N SER A 205 -0.20 -17.40 10.02
CA SER A 205 -0.95 -18.63 10.34
C SER A 205 -0.04 -19.80 10.72
N PHE A 206 1.15 -19.88 10.13
CA PHE A 206 2.16 -20.87 10.49
C PHE A 206 2.77 -20.56 11.86
N ARG A 207 3.09 -19.29 12.14
CA ARG A 207 3.61 -18.86 13.46
C ARG A 207 2.62 -19.15 14.58
N GLU A 208 1.33 -18.90 14.38
CA GLU A 208 0.27 -19.22 15.34
C GLU A 208 0.26 -20.72 15.67
N LYS A 209 0.36 -21.58 14.64
CA LYS A 209 0.37 -23.04 14.80
C LYS A 209 1.63 -23.57 15.49
N THR A 210 2.80 -22.98 15.24
CA THR A 210 4.08 -23.49 15.75
C THR A 210 4.48 -22.90 17.11
N ARG A 211 4.11 -21.64 17.41
CA ARG A 211 4.59 -20.92 18.60
C ARG A 211 3.53 -20.62 19.67
N GLY A 212 2.30 -21.13 19.55
CA GLY A 212 1.32 -21.05 20.64
C GLY A 212 0.88 -19.64 21.00
N GLY A 213 0.64 -18.77 20.01
CA GLY A 213 -0.23 -17.59 20.18
C GLY A 213 0.39 -16.25 20.55
N VAL A 214 1.73 -16.09 20.61
CA VAL A 214 2.33 -14.76 20.84
C VAL A 214 2.58 -14.02 19.52
N ALA A 215 1.57 -13.28 19.07
CA ALA A 215 1.63 -12.40 17.89
C ALA A 215 2.48 -11.16 18.19
N HIS A 216 3.78 -11.22 17.93
CA HIS A 216 4.63 -10.03 17.98
C HIS A 216 4.63 -9.31 16.61
N PHE A 217 3.83 -8.25 16.55
CA PHE A 217 3.58 -7.40 15.38
C PHE A 217 4.81 -6.59 14.91
N PHE A 218 5.74 -6.26 15.81
CA PHE A 218 6.88 -5.36 15.54
C PHE A 218 8.25 -6.03 15.56
N ILE A 219 8.34 -7.36 15.65
CA ILE A 219 9.65 -8.02 15.64
C ILE A 219 10.09 -8.19 14.18
N PRO A 220 11.23 -7.59 13.77
CA PRO A 220 11.81 -7.86 12.46
C PRO A 220 12.07 -9.35 12.41
N LEU A 221 11.55 -10.02 11.39
CA LEU A 221 11.82 -11.40 10.95
C LEU A 221 12.99 -12.07 11.70
N ARG A 222 12.81 -12.44 12.98
CA ARG A 222 13.75 -13.32 13.71
C ARG A 222 13.35 -14.73 13.32
N PHE A 223 13.76 -15.00 12.09
CA PHE A 223 13.64 -16.23 11.35
C PHE A 223 14.34 -17.34 12.12
N SER A 224 13.56 -18.25 12.73
CA SER A 224 14.03 -19.61 13.00
C SER A 224 13.83 -20.52 11.78
N ASP A 225 13.01 -20.07 10.82
CA ASP A 225 12.91 -20.59 9.44
C ASP A 225 13.73 -19.69 8.50
N THR A 226 13.92 -20.01 7.23
CA THR A 226 14.48 -19.05 6.24
C THR A 226 13.34 -18.43 5.42
N LEU A 227 13.52 -17.22 4.86
CA LEU A 227 12.56 -16.60 3.93
C LEU A 227 12.20 -17.55 2.78
N HIS A 228 13.19 -18.30 2.32
CA HIS A 228 13.04 -19.34 1.31
C HIS A 228 12.04 -20.44 1.72
N ASN A 229 12.14 -20.98 2.93
CA ASN A 229 11.17 -21.98 3.42
C ASN A 229 9.73 -21.46 3.44
N SER A 230 9.54 -20.19 3.81
CA SER A 230 8.21 -19.56 3.77
C SER A 230 7.68 -19.39 2.36
N LEU A 231 8.55 -19.09 1.39
CA LEU A 231 8.19 -18.96 -0.02
C LEU A 231 7.83 -20.31 -0.66
N GLU A 232 8.56 -21.38 -0.34
CA GLU A 232 8.22 -22.74 -0.80
C GLU A 232 6.86 -23.19 -0.26
N ARG A 233 6.60 -22.99 1.04
CA ARG A 233 5.27 -23.27 1.61
C ARG A 233 4.16 -22.46 0.95
N TYR A 234 4.41 -21.18 0.66
CA TYR A 234 3.45 -20.34 -0.06
C TYR A 234 3.17 -20.88 -1.48
N ARG A 235 4.21 -21.33 -2.18
CA ARG A 235 4.08 -21.96 -3.50
C ARG A 235 3.23 -23.23 -3.42
N GLU A 236 3.53 -24.15 -2.52
CA GLU A 236 2.74 -25.38 -2.33
C GLU A 236 1.28 -25.08 -2.01
N PHE A 237 1.02 -24.06 -1.18
CA PHE A 237 -0.33 -23.61 -0.85
C PHE A 237 -1.07 -23.13 -2.10
N ARG A 238 -0.44 -22.33 -2.96
CA ARG A 238 -1.01 -21.85 -4.23
C ARG A 238 -1.25 -22.98 -5.22
N GLU A 239 -0.34 -23.96 -5.32
CA GLU A 239 -0.52 -25.14 -6.17
C GLU A 239 -1.70 -26.01 -5.69
N LYS A 240 -1.89 -26.19 -4.38
CA LYS A 240 -3.05 -26.91 -3.84
C LYS A 240 -4.38 -26.21 -4.15
N LEU A 241 -4.40 -24.88 -4.02
CA LEU A 241 -5.57 -24.05 -4.35
C LEU A 241 -5.93 -24.11 -5.83
N SER A 242 -4.94 -24.06 -6.73
CA SER A 242 -5.19 -24.14 -8.17
C SER A 242 -5.77 -25.49 -8.58
N VAL A 243 -5.22 -26.59 -8.05
CA VAL A 243 -5.72 -27.96 -8.31
C VAL A 243 -7.13 -28.15 -7.73
N GLY A 244 -7.40 -27.61 -6.54
CA GLY A 244 -8.73 -27.64 -5.92
C GLY A 244 -9.79 -26.95 -6.78
N ASN A 245 -9.52 -25.71 -7.21
CA ASN A 245 -10.43 -24.95 -8.06
C ASN A 245 -10.71 -25.63 -9.41
N ILE A 246 -9.69 -26.27 -10.00
CA ILE A 246 -9.86 -27.03 -11.25
C ILE A 246 -10.80 -28.23 -11.01
N ARG A 247 -10.61 -28.98 -9.93
CA ARG A 247 -11.46 -30.13 -9.58
C ARG A 247 -12.92 -29.72 -9.35
N GLU A 248 -13.15 -28.63 -8.64
CA GLU A 248 -14.51 -28.11 -8.40
C GLU A 248 -15.19 -27.66 -9.69
N ASN A 249 -14.48 -26.96 -10.58
CA ASN A 249 -15.03 -26.55 -11.87
C ASN A 249 -15.39 -27.75 -12.77
N ILE A 250 -14.54 -28.78 -12.80
CA ILE A 250 -14.83 -30.01 -13.56
C ILE A 250 -16.07 -30.70 -12.99
N LYS A 251 -16.17 -30.82 -11.66
CA LYS A 251 -17.33 -31.43 -11.01
C LYS A 251 -18.63 -30.66 -11.28
N GLY A 252 -18.60 -29.33 -11.16
CA GLY A 252 -19.75 -28.47 -11.45
C GLY A 252 -20.20 -28.54 -12.92
N ASN A 253 -19.27 -28.71 -13.87
CA ASN A 253 -19.60 -28.92 -15.27
C ASN A 253 -20.19 -30.32 -15.53
N ILE A 254 -19.66 -31.38 -14.90
CA ILE A 254 -20.22 -32.73 -15.00
C ILE A 254 -21.64 -32.78 -14.41
N ASP A 255 -21.88 -32.11 -13.29
CA ASP A 255 -23.20 -32.04 -12.65
C ASP A 255 -24.21 -31.24 -13.49
N LYS A 256 -23.76 -30.21 -14.22
CA LYS A 256 -24.58 -29.51 -15.22
C LYS A 256 -24.91 -30.37 -16.43
N ILE A 257 -24.00 -31.22 -16.87
CA ILE A 257 -24.21 -32.15 -18.01
C ILE A 257 -25.18 -33.27 -17.62
N LYS A 258 -25.08 -33.82 -16.41
CA LYS A 258 -26.00 -34.87 -15.91
C LYS A 258 -27.43 -34.41 -15.62
N ARG A 259 -27.67 -33.10 -15.53
CA ARG A 259 -29.00 -32.51 -15.31
C ARG A 259 -29.71 -32.08 -16.60
N LYS A 260 -29.07 -32.27 -17.75
CA LYS A 260 -29.67 -32.19 -19.08
C LYS A 260 -29.98 -33.59 -19.60
#